data_AF-A0A3G5U9R3-F1
#
_entry.id   AF-A0A3G5U9R3-F1
#
_cell.length_a   1.000
_cell.length_b   1.000
_cell.length_c   1.000
_cell.angle_alpha   90.00
_cell.angle_beta   90.00
_cell.angle_gamma   90.00
#
_symmetry.space_group_name_H-M   'P 1'
#
loop_
_entity.id
_entity.type
_entity.pdbx_description
1 polymer ?
#
loop_
_entity_poly.entity_id
_entity_poly.type
_entity_poly.pdbx_seq_one_letter_code
_entity_poly.pdbx_strand_id
1 'polypeptide(L)'
;MYTLINIGMSILIGIIFILAAIVLQKNPPTDINAAYGYRTKRSMKNKELWDAGNRYSAEVMKQNGFIMMLIGSFISILFKYPHTTLAIMIFMLVLIIRLFIRVEKTLKTLEQ
;
A
#
# COMPACT_ATOMS: atom_id res chain seq x y z
N MET A 1 -13.42 -23.89 -4.62
CA MET A 1 -13.28 -22.82 -5.64
C MET A 1 -12.93 -21.46 -5.03
N TYR A 2 -13.76 -20.92 -4.12
CA TYR A 2 -13.54 -19.59 -3.49
C TYR A 2 -12.18 -19.41 -2.81
N THR A 3 -11.67 -20.44 -2.13
CA THR A 3 -10.36 -20.38 -1.47
C THR A 3 -9.21 -20.09 -2.44
N LEU A 4 -9.17 -20.80 -3.58
CA LEU A 4 -8.12 -20.61 -4.58
C LEU A 4 -8.20 -19.22 -5.22
N ILE A 5 -9.42 -18.73 -5.48
CA ILE A 5 -9.65 -17.39 -6.02
C ILE A 5 -9.14 -16.32 -5.05
N ASN A 6 -9.49 -16.43 -3.77
CA ASN A 6 -9.09 -15.46 -2.75
C ASN A 6 -7.57 -15.45 -2.50
N ILE A 7 -6.93 -16.63 -2.49
CA ILE A 7 -5.46 -16.74 -2.42
C ILE A 7 -4.82 -16.09 -3.64
N GLY A 8 -5.28 -16.44 -4.85
CA GLY A 8 -4.77 -15.88 -6.10
C GLY A 8 -4.90 -14.36 -6.15
N MET A 9 -6.06 -13.82 -5.74
CA MET A 9 -6.29 -12.38 -5.66
C MET A 9 -5.38 -11.70 -4.63
N SER A 10 -5.23 -12.29 -3.44
CA SER A 10 -4.38 -11.74 -2.37
C SER A 10 -2.91 -11.71 -2.77
N ILE A 11 -2.43 -12.75 -3.44
CA ILE A 11 -1.07 -12.83 -3.99
C ILE A 11 -0.88 -11.79 -5.09
N LEU A 12 -1.80 -11.71 -6.05
CA LEU A 12 -1.71 -10.76 -7.17
C LEU A 12 -1.65 -9.31 -6.69
N ILE A 13 -2.58 -8.90 -5.82
CA ILE A 13 -2.63 -7.54 -5.28
C ILE A 13 -1.37 -7.25 -4.45
N GLY A 14 -0.93 -8.20 -3.63
CA GLY A 14 0.29 -8.05 -2.84
C GLY A 14 1.54 -7.87 -3.70
N ILE A 15 1.68 -8.64 -4.79
CA ILE A 15 2.76 -8.49 -5.77
C ILE A 15 2.70 -7.11 -6.43
N ILE A 16 1.53 -6.63 -6.85
CA ILE A 16 1.38 -5.29 -7.42
C ILE A 16 1.86 -4.21 -6.44
N PHE A 17 1.49 -4.31 -5.16
CA PHE A 17 1.95 -3.38 -4.12
C PHE A 17 3.46 -3.41 -3.93
N ILE A 18 4.06 -4.61 -3.89
CA ILE A 18 5.51 -4.79 -3.73
C ILE A 18 6.25 -4.26 -4.96
N LEU A 19 5.79 -4.57 -6.17
CA LEU A 19 6.41 -4.07 -7.41
C LEU A 19 6.30 -2.55 -7.51
N ALA A 20 5.14 -1.97 -7.23
CA ALA A 20 4.97 -0.52 -7.21
C ALA A 20 5.89 0.15 -6.17
N ALA A 21 6.04 -0.45 -4.98
CA ALA A 21 6.99 0.00 -3.97
C ALA A 21 8.45 -0.07 -4.45
N ILE A 22 8.84 -1.14 -5.12
CA ILE A 22 10.19 -1.32 -5.67
C ILE A 22 10.45 -0.28 -6.77
N VAL A 23 9.50 -0.07 -7.69
CA VAL A 23 9.60 0.95 -8.73
C VAL A 23 9.78 2.34 -8.09
N LEU A 24 8.99 2.66 -7.08
CA LEU A 24 9.07 3.94 -6.39
C LEU A 24 10.38 4.12 -5.60
N GLN A 25 10.97 3.04 -5.07
CA GLN A 25 12.28 3.05 -4.40
C GLN A 25 13.44 3.18 -5.38
N LYS A 26 13.37 2.50 -6.52
CA LYS A 26 14.46 2.49 -7.52
C LYS A 26 14.45 3.74 -8.40
N ASN A 27 13.26 4.18 -8.80
CA ASN A 27 13.05 5.33 -9.67
C ASN A 27 12.09 6.32 -8.99
N PRO A 28 12.49 6.96 -7.87
CA PRO A 28 11.66 7.95 -7.23
C PRO A 28 11.49 9.18 -8.14
N PRO A 29 10.33 9.85 -8.11
CA PRO A 29 10.14 11.08 -8.87
C PRO A 29 11.06 12.17 -8.35
N THR A 30 11.95 12.64 -9.23
CA THR A 30 12.90 13.72 -8.94
C THR A 30 12.20 15.05 -8.73
N ASP A 31 11.14 15.32 -9.49
CA ASP A 31 10.44 16.60 -9.45
C ASP A 31 9.03 16.40 -8.93
N ILE A 32 8.54 17.40 -8.20
CA ILE A 32 7.14 17.45 -7.78
C ILE A 32 6.30 17.53 -9.05
N ASN A 33 5.52 16.47 -9.31
CA ASN A 33 4.68 16.40 -10.49
C ASN A 33 3.37 15.66 -10.20
N ALA A 34 2.39 15.86 -11.07
CA ALA A 34 1.08 15.25 -10.95
C ALA A 34 0.98 13.87 -11.63
N ALA A 35 2.03 13.35 -12.27
CA ALA A 35 1.96 12.10 -13.03
C ALA A 35 2.13 10.85 -12.15
N TYR A 36 3.16 10.83 -11.30
CA TYR A 36 3.44 9.67 -10.44
C TYR A 36 4.03 10.03 -9.08
N GLY A 37 3.98 9.08 -8.15
CA GLY A 37 4.44 9.26 -6.77
C GLY A 37 3.30 9.49 -5.76
N TYR A 38 3.69 9.72 -4.51
CA TYR A 38 2.81 9.98 -3.37
C TYR A 38 2.40 11.47 -3.35
N ARG A 39 1.25 11.76 -3.93
CA ARG A 39 0.80 13.10 -4.34
C ARG A 39 -0.27 13.69 -3.42
N THR A 40 -0.02 13.70 -2.12
CA THR A 40 -0.88 14.42 -1.18
C THR A 40 -0.50 15.90 -1.11
N LYS A 41 -1.44 16.76 -0.68
CA LYS A 41 -1.20 18.21 -0.55
C LYS A 41 0.05 18.52 0.28
N ARG A 42 0.29 17.77 1.36
CA ARG A 42 1.47 17.95 2.21
C ARG A 42 2.75 17.46 1.53
N SER A 43 2.72 16.28 0.92
CA SER A 43 3.88 15.72 0.19
C SER A 43 4.37 16.66 -0.91
N MET A 44 3.46 17.30 -1.64
CA MET A 44 3.81 18.19 -2.76
C MET A 44 4.20 19.62 -2.34
N LYS A 45 4.25 19.94 -1.04
CA LYS A 45 4.47 21.33 -0.57
C LYS A 45 5.90 21.81 -0.84
N ASN A 46 6.90 20.95 -0.66
CA ASN A 46 8.30 21.25 -0.94
C ASN A 46 9.06 19.95 -1.26
N LYS A 47 10.30 20.09 -1.73
CA LYS A 47 11.13 18.97 -2.18
C LYS A 47 11.44 17.96 -1.06
N GLU A 48 11.67 18.44 0.16
CA GLU A 48 11.95 17.58 1.32
C GLU A 48 10.75 16.68 1.67
N LEU A 49 9.56 17.25 1.76
CA LEU A 49 8.32 16.52 2.02
C LEU A 49 7.95 15.58 0.87
N TRP A 50 8.28 15.96 -0.36
CA TRP A 50 8.08 15.12 -1.54
C TRP A 50 8.95 13.86 -1.50
N ASP A 51 10.23 14.02 -1.20
CA ASP A 51 11.18 12.92 -1.12
C ASP A 51 10.85 12.01 0.06
N ALA A 52 10.51 12.59 1.21
CA ALA A 52 10.03 11.84 2.37
C ALA A 52 8.74 11.07 2.03
N GLY A 53 7.75 11.71 1.41
CA GLY A 53 6.45 11.11 1.10
C GLY A 53 6.58 9.91 0.17
N ASN A 54 7.39 10.03 -0.88
CA ASN A 54 7.66 8.94 -1.81
C ASN A 54 8.45 7.80 -1.15
N ARG A 55 9.47 8.11 -0.33
CA ARG A 55 10.25 7.10 0.40
C ARG A 55 9.39 6.30 1.38
N TYR A 56 8.65 7.00 2.26
CA TYR A 56 7.83 6.34 3.29
C TYR A 56 6.64 5.60 2.71
N SER A 57 5.97 6.15 1.70
CA SER A 57 4.87 5.45 1.03
C SER A 57 5.35 4.15 0.39
N ALA A 58 6.50 4.15 -0.28
CA ALA A 58 7.08 2.93 -0.85
C ALA A 58 7.37 1.88 0.22
N GLU A 59 7.93 2.28 1.37
CA GLU A 59 8.19 1.36 2.48
C GLU A 59 6.90 0.72 3.01
N VAL A 60 5.86 1.54 3.24
CA VAL A 60 4.57 1.07 3.73
C VAL A 60 3.83 0.22 2.69
N MET A 61 3.90 0.57 1.40
CA MET A 61 3.34 -0.24 0.32
C MET A 61 3.97 -1.63 0.29
N LYS A 62 5.31 -1.72 0.40
CA LYS A 62 6.01 -3.00 0.44
C LYS A 62 5.56 -3.85 1.64
N GLN A 63 5.49 -3.26 2.84
CA GLN A 63 4.99 -3.94 4.04
C GLN A 63 3.54 -4.43 3.88
N ASN A 64 2.65 -3.55 3.40
CA ASN A 64 1.25 -3.89 3.16
C ASN A 64 1.09 -5.00 2.12
N GLY A 65 1.90 -5.01 1.06
CA GLY A 65 1.88 -6.05 0.05
C GLY A 65 2.14 -7.44 0.64
N PHE A 66 3.20 -7.58 1.45
CA PHE A 66 3.47 -8.84 2.17
C PHE A 66 2.34 -9.22 3.14
N ILE A 67 1.80 -8.25 3.88
CA ILE A 67 0.68 -8.48 4.80
C ILE A 67 -0.56 -8.98 4.05
N MET A 68 -0.90 -8.38 2.91
CA MET A 68 -2.02 -8.80 2.07
C MET A 68 -1.85 -10.24 1.58
N MET A 69 -0.66 -10.62 1.13
CA MET A 69 -0.36 -11.98 0.68
C MET A 69 -0.54 -13.00 1.82
N LEU A 70 0.11 -12.74 2.96
CA LEU A 70 0.14 -13.69 4.07
C LEU A 70 -1.22 -13.80 4.76
N ILE A 71 -1.78 -12.67 5.19
CA ILE A 71 -3.03 -12.65 5.96
C ILE A 71 -4.22 -12.98 5.07
N GLY A 72 -4.27 -12.47 3.83
CA GLY A 72 -5.35 -12.79 2.88
C GLY A 72 -5.40 -14.29 2.56
N SER A 73 -4.23 -14.91 2.32
CA SER A 73 -4.16 -16.35 2.08
C SER A 73 -4.52 -17.15 3.33
N PHE A 74 -4.03 -16.75 4.50
CA PHE A 74 -4.31 -17.41 5.77
C PHE A 74 -5.81 -17.40 6.11
N ILE A 75 -6.46 -16.23 6.03
CA ILE A 75 -7.91 -16.08 6.23
C ILE A 75 -8.67 -16.98 5.24
N SER A 76 -8.23 -17.04 3.99
CA SER A 76 -8.89 -17.84 2.97
C SER A 76 -8.79 -19.35 3.20
N ILE A 77 -7.74 -19.83 3.86
CA ILE A 77 -7.56 -21.25 4.21
C ILE A 77 -8.45 -21.62 5.39
N LEU A 78 -8.52 -20.74 6.40
CA LEU A 78 -9.33 -20.94 7.60
C LEU A 78 -10.84 -20.84 7.35
N PHE A 79 -11.27 -19.85 6.57
CA PHE A 79 -12.68 -19.51 6.39
C PHE A 79 -13.14 -19.74 4.95
N LYS A 80 -13.79 -20.88 4.71
CA LYS A 80 -14.21 -21.32 3.36
C LYS A 80 -15.65 -20.94 3.02
N TYR A 81 -16.05 -19.72 3.39
CA TYR A 81 -17.41 -19.22 3.19
C TYR A 81 -17.49 -18.23 2.02
N PRO A 82 -18.67 -18.07 1.37
CA PRO A 82 -18.85 -17.09 0.29
C PRO A 82 -18.53 -15.66 0.71
N HIS A 83 -18.79 -15.30 1.96
CA HIS A 83 -18.57 -13.95 2.49
C HIS A 83 -17.11 -13.65 2.85
N THR A 84 -16.20 -14.65 2.83
CA THR A 84 -14.78 -14.44 3.16
C THR A 84 -14.12 -13.45 2.20
N THR A 85 -14.51 -13.45 0.92
CA THR A 85 -13.96 -12.52 -0.08
C THR A 85 -14.20 -11.06 0.29
N LEU A 86 -15.41 -10.73 0.75
CA LEU A 86 -15.76 -9.37 1.18
C LEU A 86 -14.91 -8.94 2.39
N ALA A 87 -14.71 -9.83 3.36
CA ALA A 87 -13.86 -9.55 4.52
C ALA A 87 -12.40 -9.25 4.12
N ILE A 88 -11.85 -10.02 3.18
CA ILE A 88 -10.49 -9.78 2.64
C ILE A 88 -10.42 -8.42 1.92
N MET A 89 -11.42 -8.06 1.13
CA MET A 89 -11.46 -6.76 0.45
C MET A 89 -11.53 -5.59 1.44
N ILE A 90 -12.36 -5.70 2.50
CA ILE A 90 -12.44 -4.69 3.56
C ILE A 90 -11.09 -4.57 4.27
N PHE A 91 -10.44 -5.68 4.59
CA PHE A 91 -9.11 -5.69 5.18
C PHE A 91 -8.07 -4.98 4.31
N MET A 92 -8.06 -5.25 2.99
CA MET A 92 -7.18 -4.57 2.04
C MET A 92 -7.44 -3.06 2.00
N LEU A 93 -8.71 -2.64 1.99
CA LEU A 93 -9.08 -1.22 2.02
C LEU A 93 -8.57 -0.54 3.28
N VAL A 94 -8.69 -1.19 4.44
CA VAL A 94 -8.16 -0.67 5.71
C VAL A 94 -6.63 -0.49 5.64
N LEU A 95 -5.89 -1.41 5.03
CA LEU A 95 -4.44 -1.26 4.85
C LEU A 95 -4.07 -0.08 3.95
N ILE A 96 -4.86 0.18 2.91
CA ILE A 96 -4.68 1.35 2.03
C ILE A 96 -4.94 2.64 2.80
N ILE A 97 -6.04 2.73 3.56
CA ILE A 97 -6.34 3.90 4.39
C ILE A 97 -5.23 4.11 5.43
N ARG A 98 -4.78 3.04 6.08
CA ARG A 98 -3.67 3.08 7.06
C ARG A 98 -2.39 3.61 6.43
N LEU A 99 -2.09 3.29 5.18
CA LEU A 99 -0.93 3.80 4.46
C LEU A 99 -0.98 5.33 4.41
N PHE A 100 -2.08 5.92 3.94
CA PHE A 100 -2.23 7.37 3.86
C PHE A 100 -2.08 8.01 5.25
N ILE A 101 -2.74 7.45 6.27
CA ILE A 101 -2.64 7.97 7.64
C ILE A 101 -1.20 7.95 8.14
N ARG A 102 -0.47 6.86 7.94
CA ARG A 102 0.92 6.71 8.44
C ARG A 102 1.87 7.67 7.74
N VAL A 103 1.76 7.80 6.42
CA VAL A 103 2.61 8.70 5.64
C VAL A 103 2.27 10.15 5.97
N GLU A 104 0.99 10.53 6.01
CA GLU A 104 0.58 11.90 6.34
C GLU A 104 0.98 12.33 7.75
N LYS A 105 0.90 11.43 8.74
CA LYS A 105 1.39 11.71 10.10
C LYS A 105 2.89 12.00 10.11
N THR A 106 3.67 11.22 9.38
CA THR A 106 5.14 11.40 9.27
C THR A 106 5.49 12.70 8.56
N LEU A 107 4.77 13.02 7.48
CA LEU A 107 4.96 14.30 6.78
C LEU A 107 4.57 15.49 7.66
N LYS A 108 3.52 15.35 8.49
CA LYS A 108 3.09 16.42 9.40
C LYS A 108 4.16 16.76 10.43
N THR A 109 4.90 15.75 10.92
CA THR A 109 6.00 15.98 11.87
C THR A 109 7.23 16.59 11.22
N LEU A 110 7.44 16.37 9.92
CA LEU A 110 8.55 16.96 9.16
C LEU A 110 8.25 18.40 8.67
N GLU A 111 6.97 18.77 8.59
CA GLU A 111 6.54 20.11 8.16
C GLU A 111 6.67 21.17 9.27
N GLN A 112 6.73 20.74 10.54
CA GLN A 112 6.84 21.58 11.73
C GLN A 112 8.27 22.06 11.94
#